data_AF-A0A6A3ZPK9-F1
#
_entry.id   AF-A0A6A3ZPK9-F1
#
_cell.length_a   1.000
_cell.length_b   1.000
_cell.length_c   1.000
_cell.angle_alpha   90.00
_cell.angle_beta   90.00
_cell.angle_gamma   90.00
#
_symmetry.space_group_name_H-M   'P 1'
#
loop_
_entity.id
_entity.type
_entity.pdbx_description
1 polymer ?
#
loop_
_entity_poly.entity_id
_entity_poly.type
_entity_poly.pdbx_seq_one_letter_code
_entity_poly.pdbx_strand_id
1 'polypeptide(L)'
;MYMAPSAPSSASGSQGWSQPTTTPTTSSGSSRNVDQASSRVTQTSSTASSADTASSSTTGQSTASSSTTAQSATQEGSDATQTSTNSTSSGAHATFGTITSKSGECVIGNPNTYVSAADIDWVWTNRIGPNAPVREANWKVLDNKNWIMDHIVENKGTLNYCVRWDSTEPLSKSTASKFKAMLERQYAAWNHWLVGYDCWPYNEIKVNVVGFAVKDASLLDWTDDSLGPITGVQGRAFCLTLWPKQGLEGGFGYDWGQEVNLENMLSTLDQDELVIVAHEIGHGFGLPDFYETEDQPNAQWPKCIMMAGSSMAVTDSDGWMLRRVLEHLKPRYNF
;
A
#
# COMPACT_ATOMS: atom_id res chain seq x y z
N MET A 1 1.78 -22.32 23.10
CA MET A 1 2.88 -22.90 22.30
C MET A 1 2.31 -23.11 20.90
N TYR A 2 2.39 -22.08 20.05
CA TYR A 2 1.84 -22.11 18.69
C TYR A 2 3.01 -22.14 17.72
N MET A 3 3.03 -23.15 16.84
CA MET A 3 4.02 -23.29 15.77
C MET A 3 3.73 -22.28 14.66
N ALA A 4 4.79 -21.61 14.19
CA ALA A 4 4.73 -20.77 13.00
C ALA A 4 4.43 -21.63 11.76
N PRO A 5 3.59 -21.17 10.82
CA PRO A 5 3.42 -21.85 9.54
C PRO A 5 4.65 -21.61 8.65
N SER A 6 5.15 -22.68 8.05
CA SER A 6 6.25 -22.68 7.09
C SER A 6 5.83 -22.05 5.77
N ALA A 7 6.65 -21.14 5.23
CA ALA A 7 6.50 -20.65 3.86
C ALA A 7 6.65 -21.81 2.85
N PRO A 8 5.85 -21.90 1.78
CA PRO A 8 6.05 -22.88 0.72
C PRO A 8 7.32 -22.56 -0.07
N SER A 9 8.13 -23.60 -0.32
CA SER A 9 9.37 -23.54 -1.08
C SER A 9 9.10 -23.34 -2.58
N SER A 10 9.60 -22.26 -3.18
CA SER A 10 9.67 -22.09 -4.63
C SER A 10 10.90 -22.82 -5.18
N ALA A 11 10.68 -23.90 -5.95
CA ALA A 11 11.73 -24.61 -6.67
C ALA A 11 12.24 -23.78 -7.86
N SER A 12 13.53 -23.46 -7.88
CA SER A 12 14.20 -22.81 -9.00
C SER A 12 14.49 -23.82 -10.11
N GLY A 13 13.80 -23.70 -11.24
CA GLY A 13 14.15 -24.38 -12.49
C GLY A 13 14.87 -23.40 -13.43
N SER A 14 16.20 -23.42 -13.43
CA SER A 14 17.02 -22.70 -14.42
C SER A 14 17.01 -23.44 -15.75
N GLN A 15 16.57 -22.81 -16.85
CA GLN A 15 16.99 -23.21 -18.19
C GLN A 15 17.28 -21.98 -19.06
N GLY A 16 18.52 -21.94 -19.54
CA GLY A 16 19.08 -20.87 -20.36
C GLY A 16 18.51 -20.85 -21.78
N TRP A 17 18.55 -19.66 -22.35
CA TRP A 17 18.12 -19.32 -23.69
C TRP A 17 19.19 -19.73 -24.72
N SER A 18 18.83 -20.58 -25.69
CA SER A 18 19.62 -20.81 -26.91
C SER A 18 18.78 -20.41 -28.13
N GLN A 19 19.34 -19.57 -29.00
CA GLN A 19 18.70 -19.13 -30.24
C GLN A 19 18.68 -20.24 -31.33
N PRO A 20 17.76 -20.17 -32.31
CA PRO A 20 17.49 -21.29 -33.22
C PRO A 20 18.22 -21.17 -34.56
N THR A 21 18.77 -22.29 -35.02
CA THR A 21 19.23 -22.50 -36.40
C THR A 21 18.19 -23.31 -37.19
N THR A 22 18.09 -23.02 -38.47
CA THR A 22 16.98 -23.28 -39.41
C THR A 22 16.92 -24.67 -40.07
N THR A 23 15.72 -25.01 -40.60
CA THR A 23 15.34 -25.97 -41.70
C THR A 23 14.86 -27.41 -41.31
N PRO A 24 14.10 -28.15 -42.17
CA PRO A 24 12.65 -28.00 -42.36
C PRO A 24 11.81 -29.31 -42.31
N THR A 25 10.53 -29.13 -42.00
CA THR A 25 9.27 -29.82 -42.38
C THR A 25 9.25 -31.22 -43.02
N THR A 26 8.44 -32.14 -42.44
CA THR A 26 7.34 -32.88 -43.13
C THR A 26 6.34 -33.53 -42.16
N SER A 27 5.04 -33.28 -42.43
CA SER A 27 3.78 -34.08 -42.26
C SER A 27 3.61 -35.04 -41.06
N SER A 28 2.46 -35.22 -40.40
CA SER A 28 1.05 -34.87 -40.61
C SER A 28 0.26 -35.47 -39.44
N GLY A 29 -0.88 -34.87 -39.04
CA GLY A 29 -1.91 -35.61 -38.28
C GLY A 29 -2.58 -34.80 -37.16
N SER A 30 -3.74 -34.24 -37.48
CA SER A 30 -4.57 -33.36 -36.65
C SER A 30 -5.09 -34.00 -35.36
N SER A 31 -5.16 -33.20 -34.28
CA SER A 31 -6.20 -33.29 -33.27
C SER A 31 -6.42 -31.92 -32.61
N ARG A 32 -7.70 -31.58 -32.48
CA ARG A 32 -8.23 -30.33 -31.94
C ARG A 32 -7.94 -30.24 -30.43
N ASN A 33 -7.61 -29.05 -29.93
CA ASN A 33 -8.04 -28.59 -28.62
C ASN A 33 -7.95 -27.07 -28.51
N VAL A 34 -8.85 -26.55 -27.68
CA VAL A 34 -9.34 -25.18 -27.54
C VAL A 34 -8.31 -24.27 -26.86
N ASP A 35 -8.19 -23.05 -27.37
CA ASP A 35 -7.32 -21.97 -26.90
C ASP A 35 -7.68 -21.46 -25.49
N GLN A 36 -6.66 -21.34 -24.64
CA GLN A 36 -6.69 -20.53 -23.41
C GLN A 36 -5.68 -19.38 -23.62
N ALA A 37 -6.20 -18.19 -23.91
CA ALA A 37 -5.39 -16.98 -24.09
C ALA A 37 -5.08 -16.35 -22.73
N SER A 38 -3.80 -16.32 -22.37
CA SER A 38 -3.23 -15.42 -21.36
C SER A 38 -2.68 -14.19 -22.10
N SER A 39 -3.27 -13.02 -21.87
CA SER A 39 -2.75 -11.76 -22.42
C SER A 39 -1.88 -11.05 -21.38
N ARG A 40 -0.56 -11.25 -21.52
CA ARG A 40 0.49 -10.38 -20.99
C ARG A 40 0.44 -9.03 -21.72
N VAL A 41 0.63 -7.93 -21.01
CA VAL A 41 1.03 -6.65 -21.62
C VAL A 41 2.22 -6.03 -20.89
N THR A 42 3.24 -5.77 -21.69
CA THR A 42 4.52 -5.12 -21.39
C THR A 42 4.33 -3.60 -21.19
N GLN A 43 4.93 -3.04 -20.13
CA GLN A 43 5.06 -1.59 -19.97
C GLN A 43 6.16 -1.05 -20.89
N THR A 44 5.79 -0.14 -21.79
CA THR A 44 6.72 0.64 -22.61
C THR A 44 7.10 1.92 -21.87
N SER A 45 8.33 1.94 -21.35
CA SER A 45 9.05 3.14 -20.94
C SER A 45 9.39 3.99 -22.17
N SER A 46 9.03 5.28 -22.16
CA SER A 46 9.54 6.24 -23.14
C SER A 46 10.11 7.48 -22.44
N THR A 47 11.44 7.55 -22.41
CA THR A 47 12.22 8.78 -22.20
C THR A 47 12.72 9.30 -23.54
N ALA A 48 12.57 10.60 -23.73
CA ALA A 48 12.81 11.36 -24.97
C ALA A 48 14.30 11.66 -25.26
N SER A 49 14.60 12.01 -26.51
CA SER A 49 15.70 12.92 -26.96
C SER A 49 15.49 13.31 -28.44
N SER A 50 15.24 14.60 -28.76
CA SER A 50 16.17 15.63 -29.32
C SER A 50 16.26 15.59 -30.87
N ALA A 51 16.32 16.63 -31.69
CA ALA A 51 16.48 18.10 -31.66
C ALA A 51 15.81 18.66 -32.98
N ASP A 52 15.60 19.95 -33.32
CA ASP A 52 16.51 21.09 -33.34
C ASP A 52 15.81 22.44 -33.67
N THR A 53 16.31 23.50 -33.03
CA THR A 53 16.60 24.87 -33.52
C THR A 53 15.52 25.79 -34.16
N ALA A 54 15.25 26.94 -33.50
CA ALA A 54 15.55 28.28 -34.02
C ALA A 54 15.42 29.40 -32.95
N SER A 55 16.39 30.31 -32.98
CA SER A 55 16.71 31.39 -32.04
C SER A 55 15.74 32.58 -32.02
N SER A 56 15.65 33.25 -30.86
CA SER A 56 15.78 34.71 -30.77
C SER A 56 15.94 35.16 -29.30
N SER A 57 17.02 35.89 -29.08
CA SER A 57 17.46 36.54 -27.85
C SER A 57 16.59 37.73 -27.43
N THR A 58 16.37 37.93 -26.13
CA THR A 58 16.60 39.24 -25.48
C THR A 58 16.82 39.11 -23.97
N THR A 59 17.85 39.82 -23.54
CA THR A 59 18.40 40.04 -22.20
C THR A 59 17.44 40.71 -21.20
N GLY A 60 17.56 40.36 -19.92
CA GLY A 60 16.93 41.07 -18.80
C GLY A 60 17.44 40.59 -17.45
N GLN A 61 18.55 41.15 -17.02
CA GLN A 61 19.24 40.94 -15.74
C GLN A 61 18.42 41.58 -14.60
N SER A 62 18.30 40.94 -13.42
CA SER A 62 18.78 41.47 -12.13
C SER A 62 18.09 40.89 -10.87
N THR A 63 18.94 40.68 -9.87
CA THR A 63 18.79 40.90 -8.42
C THR A 63 18.01 39.91 -7.55
N ALA A 64 18.80 39.31 -6.65
CA ALA A 64 18.41 38.71 -5.39
C ALA A 64 17.82 39.74 -4.41
N SER A 65 16.92 39.29 -3.53
CA SER A 65 16.85 39.69 -2.11
C SER A 65 15.97 38.73 -1.31
N SER A 66 16.46 38.36 -0.13
CA SER A 66 15.72 37.66 0.92
C SER A 66 14.68 38.58 1.58
N SER A 67 13.55 38.03 1.99
CA SER A 67 12.89 38.42 3.25
C SER A 67 11.86 37.38 3.68
N THR A 68 12.04 36.93 4.92
CA THR A 68 11.06 36.30 5.81
C THR A 68 9.76 37.10 5.92
N THR A 69 8.61 36.40 6.06
CA THR A 69 7.60 36.52 7.15
C THR A 69 6.19 36.10 6.70
N ALA A 70 5.66 35.14 7.45
CA ALA A 70 4.27 34.86 7.87
C ALA A 70 3.05 35.14 6.97
N GLN A 71 2.21 34.08 6.90
CA GLN A 71 0.75 34.06 7.02
C GLN A 71 -0.06 35.19 6.35
N SER A 72 -0.87 34.79 5.36
CA SER A 72 -2.30 35.10 5.43
C SER A 72 -3.10 34.08 4.63
N ALA A 73 -3.99 33.39 5.34
CA ALA A 73 -5.09 32.64 4.76
C ALA A 73 -6.15 33.63 4.27
N THR A 74 -6.73 33.35 3.10
CA THR A 74 -8.07 33.82 2.74
C THR A 74 -8.79 32.68 2.03
N GLN A 75 -9.93 32.37 2.62
CA GLN A 75 -10.90 31.31 2.39
C GLN A 75 -11.92 31.78 1.35
N GLU A 76 -12.44 30.89 0.51
CA GLU A 76 -13.87 30.83 0.15
C GLU A 76 -14.22 29.54 -0.59
N GLY A 77 -15.23 28.85 -0.08
CA GLY A 77 -15.69 27.53 -0.52
C GLY A 77 -16.48 26.85 0.59
N SER A 78 -17.53 27.53 1.06
CA SER A 78 -18.40 27.12 2.16
C SER A 78 -19.35 26.00 1.73
N ASP A 79 -19.35 24.87 2.43
CA ASP A 79 -20.57 24.09 2.65
C ASP A 79 -20.55 23.39 4.01
N ALA A 80 -21.74 23.20 4.57
CA ALA A 80 -22.07 23.31 5.99
C ALA A 80 -21.30 22.42 6.99
N THR A 81 -20.90 23.08 8.08
CA THR A 81 -20.50 22.52 9.37
C THR A 81 -21.57 21.57 9.93
N GLN A 82 -21.40 20.25 9.78
CA GLN A 82 -22.00 19.26 10.68
C GLN A 82 -20.95 18.84 11.71
N THR A 83 -20.83 19.63 12.78
CA THR A 83 -20.15 19.20 14.01
C THR A 83 -21.09 18.28 14.77
N SER A 84 -21.03 16.97 14.50
CA SER A 84 -21.59 15.95 15.39
C SER A 84 -20.58 15.64 16.49
N THR A 85 -20.91 16.11 17.70
CA THR A 85 -20.13 16.14 18.94
C THR A 85 -19.92 14.76 19.59
N ASN A 86 -19.39 13.76 18.90
CA ASN A 86 -18.95 12.53 19.60
C ASN A 86 -17.71 11.81 19.03
N SER A 87 -17.05 12.34 18.01
CA SER A 87 -15.66 11.96 17.73
C SER A 87 -14.78 12.65 18.79
N THR A 88 -14.34 11.92 19.81
CA THR A 88 -13.38 12.42 20.82
C THR A 88 -11.97 12.56 20.26
N SER A 89 -11.78 12.29 18.96
CA SER A 89 -10.49 12.45 18.28
C SER A 89 -10.24 13.91 17.96
N SER A 90 -9.06 14.40 18.34
CA SER A 90 -8.53 15.71 17.97
C SER A 90 -7.57 15.65 16.78
N GLY A 91 -7.44 14.50 16.11
CA GLY A 91 -6.51 14.29 15.01
C GLY A 91 -7.06 14.83 13.68
N ALA A 92 -6.17 15.13 12.73
CA ALA A 92 -6.58 15.44 11.36
C ALA A 92 -7.21 14.19 10.73
N HIS A 93 -8.43 14.31 10.21
CA HIS A 93 -9.22 13.19 9.71
C HIS A 93 -9.92 13.53 8.38
N ALA A 94 -10.25 12.50 7.61
CA ALA A 94 -11.05 12.64 6.39
C ALA A 94 -12.50 13.04 6.70
N THR A 95 -13.24 13.50 5.69
CA THR A 95 -14.69 13.74 5.82
C THR A 95 -15.43 12.48 6.27
N PHE A 96 -16.49 12.61 7.06
CA PHE A 96 -17.38 11.50 7.42
C PHE A 96 -18.52 11.29 6.39
N GLY A 97 -18.51 12.05 5.30
CA GLY A 97 -19.55 12.01 4.28
C GLY A 97 -20.93 12.36 4.85
N THR A 98 -21.97 11.67 4.37
CA THR A 98 -23.31 11.78 4.93
C THR A 98 -23.42 10.88 6.17
N ILE A 99 -23.47 11.48 7.36
CA ILE A 99 -23.54 10.75 8.63
C ILE A 99 -24.85 9.96 8.73
N THR A 100 -24.75 8.67 9.07
CA THR A 100 -25.87 7.73 9.20
C THR A 100 -26.09 7.28 10.65
N SER A 101 -25.07 7.39 11.51
CA SER A 101 -25.16 7.11 12.94
C SER A 101 -26.05 8.11 13.66
N LYS A 102 -26.69 7.69 14.77
CA LYS A 102 -27.49 8.63 15.59
C LYS A 102 -26.58 9.56 16.39
N SER A 103 -27.14 10.70 16.79
CA SER A 103 -26.46 11.62 17.71
C SER A 103 -26.08 10.90 19.01
N GLY A 104 -24.82 11.01 19.42
CA GLY A 104 -24.30 10.36 20.63
C GLY A 104 -23.75 8.94 20.41
N GLU A 105 -23.86 8.37 19.22
CA GLU A 105 -23.21 7.10 18.84
C GLU A 105 -21.84 7.34 18.18
N CYS A 106 -21.12 6.25 17.91
CA CYS A 106 -19.92 6.29 17.08
C CYS A 106 -20.25 6.83 15.69
N VAL A 107 -19.45 7.78 15.19
CA VAL A 107 -19.72 8.41 13.89
C VAL A 107 -19.49 7.43 12.75
N ILE A 108 -20.56 7.07 12.05
CA ILE A 108 -20.56 6.26 10.83
C ILE A 108 -21.25 7.08 9.75
N GLY A 109 -20.80 6.95 8.51
CA GLY A 109 -21.37 7.69 7.39
C GLY A 109 -21.16 7.00 6.06
N ASN A 110 -21.82 7.55 5.05
CA ASN A 110 -21.73 7.10 3.67
C ASN A 110 -20.97 8.11 2.81
N PRO A 111 -20.27 7.67 1.74
CA PRO A 111 -19.70 8.58 0.75
C PRO A 111 -20.77 9.54 0.20
N ASN A 112 -20.39 10.81 0.03
CA ASN A 112 -21.22 11.83 -0.63
C ASN A 112 -20.49 12.56 -1.77
N THR A 113 -19.24 12.19 -2.03
CA THR A 113 -18.37 12.67 -3.11
C THR A 113 -17.59 11.50 -3.70
N TYR A 114 -17.19 11.61 -4.98
CA TYR A 114 -16.35 10.68 -5.76
C TYR A 114 -16.90 9.27 -6.01
N VAL A 115 -17.34 8.57 -4.96
CA VAL A 115 -17.96 7.25 -5.00
C VAL A 115 -19.34 7.30 -4.36
N SER A 116 -20.23 6.37 -4.72
CA SER A 116 -21.51 6.20 -4.02
C SER A 116 -21.42 5.11 -2.94
N ALA A 117 -22.33 5.13 -1.97
CA ALA A 117 -22.48 4.03 -1.02
C ALA A 117 -22.74 2.70 -1.74
N ALA A 118 -23.50 2.71 -2.83
CA ALA A 118 -23.78 1.51 -3.62
C ALA A 118 -22.52 0.92 -4.28
N ASP A 119 -21.56 1.76 -4.68
CA ASP A 119 -20.30 1.28 -5.23
C ASP A 119 -19.46 0.58 -4.15
N ILE A 120 -19.40 1.14 -2.94
CA ILE A 120 -18.69 0.54 -1.80
C ILE A 120 -19.39 -0.75 -1.33
N ASP A 121 -20.72 -0.78 -1.31
CA ASP A 121 -21.52 -1.98 -1.05
C ASP A 121 -21.25 -3.08 -2.10
N TRP A 122 -21.12 -2.68 -3.37
CA TRP A 122 -20.76 -3.60 -4.45
C TRP A 122 -19.36 -4.17 -4.25
N VAL A 123 -18.36 -3.33 -3.93
CA VAL A 123 -16.99 -3.79 -3.66
C VAL A 123 -17.00 -4.79 -2.52
N TRP A 124 -17.68 -4.47 -1.42
CA TRP A 124 -17.81 -5.38 -0.30
C TRP A 124 -18.42 -6.72 -0.73
N THR A 125 -19.55 -6.68 -1.43
CA THR A 125 -20.28 -7.90 -1.81
C THR A 125 -19.50 -8.79 -2.78
N ASN A 126 -18.79 -8.19 -3.74
CA ASN A 126 -18.21 -8.90 -4.87
C ASN A 126 -16.70 -9.15 -4.73
N ARG A 127 -16.00 -8.36 -3.91
CA ARG A 127 -14.53 -8.35 -3.87
C ARG A 127 -13.89 -8.50 -2.49
N ILE A 128 -14.63 -8.39 -1.37
CA ILE A 128 -14.04 -8.39 -0.01
C ILE A 128 -14.77 -9.32 0.96
N GLY A 129 -16.09 -9.22 1.01
CA GLY A 129 -16.95 -9.85 2.01
C GLY A 129 -16.93 -11.37 1.96
N PRO A 130 -17.52 -12.04 2.97
CA PRO A 130 -17.45 -13.50 3.13
C PRO A 130 -18.07 -14.31 1.98
N ASN A 131 -18.91 -13.68 1.18
CA ASN A 131 -19.61 -14.28 0.05
C ASN A 131 -18.94 -13.97 -1.31
N ALA A 132 -17.89 -13.14 -1.32
CA ALA A 132 -17.15 -12.85 -2.53
C ALA A 132 -16.38 -14.10 -3.01
N PRO A 133 -16.19 -14.29 -4.33
CA PRO A 133 -15.32 -15.34 -4.84
C PRO A 133 -13.93 -15.23 -4.23
N VAL A 134 -13.40 -16.35 -3.72
CA VAL A 134 -12.04 -16.38 -3.14
C VAL A 134 -11.03 -16.14 -4.25
N ARG A 135 -10.16 -15.17 -4.04
CA ARG A 135 -9.01 -14.84 -4.90
C ARG A 135 -7.78 -14.67 -4.01
N GLU A 136 -6.57 -14.72 -4.58
CA GLU A 136 -5.33 -14.50 -3.81
C GLU A 136 -5.37 -13.18 -3.02
N ALA A 137 -5.88 -12.10 -3.63
CA ALA A 137 -6.01 -10.78 -3.01
C ALA A 137 -7.24 -10.60 -2.09
N ASN A 138 -8.12 -11.60 -1.97
CA ASN A 138 -9.32 -11.53 -1.14
C ASN A 138 -9.54 -12.84 -0.38
N TRP A 139 -8.55 -13.20 0.44
CA TRP A 139 -8.79 -14.23 1.44
C TRP A 139 -9.89 -13.73 2.37
N LYS A 140 -11.03 -14.42 2.41
CA LYS A 140 -12.24 -14.10 3.20
C LYS A 140 -11.92 -13.22 4.43
N VAL A 141 -12.10 -11.90 4.28
CA VAL A 141 -11.54 -10.92 5.23
C VAL A 141 -12.00 -11.16 6.67
N LEU A 142 -13.22 -11.65 6.86
CA LEU A 142 -13.77 -11.96 8.18
C LEU A 142 -13.15 -13.21 8.85
N ASP A 143 -12.64 -14.16 8.06
CA ASP A 143 -12.10 -15.42 8.58
C ASP A 143 -10.63 -15.26 9.02
N ASN A 144 -9.89 -14.34 8.39
CA ASN A 144 -8.49 -14.07 8.74
C ASN A 144 -8.39 -13.10 9.93
N LYS A 145 -7.57 -13.45 10.92
CA LYS A 145 -7.36 -12.72 12.19
C LYS A 145 -5.94 -12.15 12.32
N ASN A 146 -5.27 -11.98 11.18
CA ASN A 146 -3.89 -11.52 11.11
C ASN A 146 -3.73 -10.26 10.25
N TRP A 147 -4.83 -9.55 9.93
CA TRP A 147 -4.75 -8.32 9.15
C TRP A 147 -4.03 -7.21 9.93
N ILE A 148 -3.50 -6.21 9.23
CA ILE A 148 -2.89 -5.01 9.85
C ILE A 148 -3.85 -4.39 10.88
N MET A 149 -5.15 -4.35 10.59
CA MET A 149 -6.17 -3.86 11.52
C MET A 149 -6.18 -4.65 12.84
N ASP A 150 -6.01 -5.99 12.80
CA ASP A 150 -5.88 -6.82 14.00
C ASP A 150 -4.64 -6.42 14.80
N HIS A 151 -3.50 -6.28 14.12
CA HIS A 151 -2.24 -5.91 14.77
C HIS A 151 -2.31 -4.54 15.42
N ILE A 152 -2.94 -3.55 14.77
CA ILE A 152 -3.14 -2.21 15.35
C ILE A 152 -3.96 -2.28 16.63
N VAL A 153 -5.07 -3.03 16.62
CA VAL A 153 -5.97 -3.13 17.78
C VAL A 153 -5.30 -3.88 18.93
N GLU A 154 -4.73 -5.06 18.65
CA GLU A 154 -4.05 -5.89 19.65
C GLU A 154 -2.90 -5.14 20.34
N ASN A 155 -2.14 -4.36 19.56
CA ASN A 155 -0.98 -3.62 20.04
C ASN A 155 -1.27 -2.14 20.34
N LYS A 156 -2.55 -1.77 20.48
CA LYS A 156 -2.99 -0.44 20.95
C LYS A 156 -2.40 0.72 20.15
N GLY A 157 -2.51 0.66 18.82
CA GLY A 157 -2.03 1.73 17.93
C GLY A 157 -0.55 1.64 17.57
N THR A 158 0.10 0.51 17.85
CA THR A 158 1.53 0.31 17.54
C THR A 158 1.74 -0.91 16.64
N LEU A 159 2.62 -0.80 15.66
CA LEU A 159 3.02 -1.90 14.78
C LEU A 159 4.52 -2.17 14.95
N ASN A 160 4.89 -3.44 15.02
CA ASN A 160 6.30 -3.84 14.96
C ASN A 160 6.62 -4.36 13.55
N TYR A 161 7.73 -3.92 13.00
CA TYR A 161 8.21 -4.28 11.67
C TYR A 161 9.57 -4.97 11.75
N CYS A 162 9.67 -6.11 11.07
CA CYS A 162 10.93 -6.77 10.77
C CYS A 162 11.31 -6.47 9.32
N VAL A 163 12.56 -6.07 9.09
CA VAL A 163 13.05 -5.81 7.75
C VAL A 163 13.75 -7.06 7.23
N ARG A 164 13.31 -7.57 6.07
CA ARG A 164 14.00 -8.62 5.33
C ARG A 164 14.69 -8.00 4.13
N TRP A 165 15.96 -7.68 4.28
CA TRP A 165 16.78 -7.10 3.22
C TRP A 165 17.20 -8.18 2.22
N ASP A 166 16.47 -8.28 1.11
CA ASP A 166 16.73 -9.26 0.05
C ASP A 166 17.46 -8.61 -1.12
N SER A 167 18.70 -8.24 -0.85
CA SER A 167 19.61 -7.59 -1.78
C SER A 167 21.05 -8.02 -1.54
N THR A 168 21.89 -7.88 -2.55
CA THR A 168 23.35 -7.95 -2.44
C THR A 168 23.99 -6.57 -2.26
N GLU A 169 23.21 -5.50 -2.33
CA GLU A 169 23.72 -4.14 -2.15
C GLU A 169 23.89 -3.81 -0.66
N PRO A 170 24.93 -3.04 -0.30
CA PRO A 170 25.12 -2.55 1.06
C PRO A 170 23.95 -1.64 1.50
N LEU A 171 23.54 -1.78 2.75
CA LEU A 171 22.58 -0.90 3.41
C LEU A 171 23.31 -0.10 4.49
N SER A 172 23.29 1.23 4.37
CA SER A 172 23.83 2.09 5.42
C SER A 172 22.84 2.26 6.57
N LYS A 173 23.37 2.44 7.79
CA LYS A 173 22.61 2.72 9.02
C LYS A 173 21.78 3.99 8.86
N SER A 174 22.32 5.00 8.19
CA SER A 174 21.63 6.26 7.91
C SER A 174 20.38 6.05 7.05
N THR A 175 20.47 5.20 6.03
CA THR A 175 19.32 4.85 5.17
C THR A 175 18.34 3.97 5.93
N ALA A 176 18.81 2.91 6.59
CA ALA A 176 17.98 2.00 7.38
C ALA A 176 17.18 2.72 8.48
N SER A 177 17.78 3.73 9.11
CA SER A 177 17.13 4.55 10.15
C SER A 177 15.89 5.30 9.65
N LYS A 178 15.76 5.53 8.34
CA LYS A 178 14.60 6.22 7.74
C LYS A 178 13.37 5.31 7.60
N PHE A 179 13.52 3.98 7.67
CA PHE A 179 12.42 3.05 7.35
C PHE A 179 11.25 3.19 8.31
N LYS A 180 11.52 3.44 9.61
CA LYS A 180 10.47 3.74 10.60
C LYS A 180 9.61 4.93 10.17
N ALA A 181 10.26 6.06 9.89
CA ALA A 181 9.56 7.29 9.52
C ALA A 181 8.82 7.13 8.19
N MET A 182 9.39 6.41 7.23
CA MET A 182 8.71 6.10 5.96
C MET A 182 7.42 5.31 6.20
N LEU A 183 7.48 4.22 6.96
CA LEU A 183 6.30 3.40 7.28
C LEU A 183 5.24 4.20 8.04
N GLU A 184 5.63 5.03 9.01
CA GLU A 184 4.69 5.91 9.72
C GLU A 184 3.96 6.88 8.80
N ARG A 185 4.63 7.43 7.78
CA ARG A 185 3.95 8.26 6.77
C ARG A 185 2.93 7.45 5.96
N GLN A 186 3.27 6.22 5.57
CA GLN A 186 2.33 5.37 4.82
C GLN A 186 1.10 5.02 5.67
N TYR A 187 1.32 4.67 6.94
CA TYR A 187 0.23 4.40 7.87
C TYR A 187 -0.59 5.64 8.22
N ALA A 188 0.01 6.83 8.26
CA ALA A 188 -0.72 8.07 8.45
C ALA A 188 -1.70 8.34 7.30
N ALA A 189 -1.31 8.08 6.05
CA ALA A 189 -2.18 8.22 4.89
C ALA A 189 -3.43 7.32 4.97
N TRP A 190 -3.25 6.06 5.36
CA TRP A 190 -4.37 5.13 5.58
C TRP A 190 -5.18 5.49 6.83
N ASN A 191 -4.52 5.76 7.97
CA ASN A 191 -5.18 6.02 9.25
C ASN A 191 -5.99 7.32 9.21
N HIS A 192 -5.63 8.30 8.37
CA HIS A 192 -6.40 9.53 8.15
C HIS A 192 -7.90 9.28 7.91
N TRP A 193 -8.24 8.17 7.27
CA TRP A 193 -9.62 7.76 7.01
C TRP A 193 -10.32 7.14 8.21
N LEU A 194 -9.56 6.57 9.15
CA LEU A 194 -10.10 5.92 10.35
C LEU A 194 -10.20 6.86 11.54
N VAL A 195 -9.35 7.88 11.65
CA VAL A 195 -9.35 8.83 12.78
C VAL A 195 -10.76 9.37 13.05
N GLY A 196 -11.31 9.05 14.23
CA GLY A 196 -12.64 9.49 14.67
C GLY A 196 -13.84 8.79 14.02
N TYR A 197 -13.61 7.91 13.03
CA TYR A 197 -14.65 7.09 12.39
C TYR A 197 -14.96 5.86 13.23
N ASP A 198 -16.24 5.53 13.40
CA ASP A 198 -16.72 4.36 14.10
C ASP A 198 -16.04 4.11 15.48
N CYS A 199 -15.82 5.18 16.24
CA CYS A 199 -15.08 5.19 17.51
C CYS A 199 -13.66 4.60 17.45
N TRP A 200 -13.00 4.66 16.30
CA TRP A 200 -11.60 4.31 16.17
C TRP A 200 -10.74 5.16 17.14
N PRO A 201 -10.01 4.54 18.08
CA PRO A 201 -9.38 5.27 19.18
C PRO A 201 -7.98 5.79 18.85
N TYR A 202 -7.43 5.49 17.67
CA TYR A 202 -6.03 5.75 17.34
C TYR A 202 -5.90 6.96 16.39
N ASN A 203 -5.42 8.08 16.94
CA ASN A 203 -5.10 9.27 16.14
C ASN A 203 -3.81 9.12 15.33
N GLU A 204 -2.94 8.21 15.77
CA GLU A 204 -1.63 7.93 15.19
C GLU A 204 -1.38 6.42 15.27
N ILE A 205 -0.73 5.87 14.24
CA ILE A 205 -0.20 4.50 14.24
C ILE A 205 1.32 4.59 14.34
N LYS A 206 1.87 4.11 15.45
CA LYS A 206 3.32 4.13 15.70
C LYS A 206 3.97 2.90 15.10
N VAL A 207 5.17 3.05 14.57
CA VAL A 207 5.94 1.90 14.05
C VAL A 207 7.22 1.73 14.84
N ASN A 208 7.54 0.50 15.22
CA ASN A 208 8.87 0.11 15.68
C ASN A 208 9.52 -0.77 14.62
N VAL A 209 10.71 -0.43 14.15
CA VAL A 209 11.55 -1.37 13.39
C VAL A 209 12.36 -2.18 14.41
N VAL A 210 12.07 -3.48 14.51
CA VAL A 210 12.53 -4.33 15.64
C VAL A 210 13.63 -5.32 15.26
N GLY A 211 14.13 -5.26 14.03
CA GLY A 211 15.26 -6.06 13.59
C GLY A 211 15.41 -6.12 12.07
N PHE A 212 16.60 -6.53 11.65
CA PHE A 212 16.98 -6.69 10.25
C PHE A 212 17.47 -8.12 10.02
N ALA A 213 16.94 -8.74 8.96
CA ALA A 213 17.43 -9.98 8.42
C ALA A 213 18.11 -9.70 7.08
N VAL A 214 19.38 -10.10 6.96
CA VAL A 214 20.24 -9.93 5.78
C VAL A 214 20.86 -11.27 5.38
N LYS A 215 21.24 -11.42 4.11
CA LYS A 215 21.96 -12.61 3.63
C LYS A 215 23.37 -12.72 4.21
N ASP A 216 24.02 -11.58 4.40
CA ASP A 216 25.37 -11.45 4.96
C ASP A 216 25.43 -10.19 5.82
N ALA A 217 25.93 -10.30 7.05
CA ALA A 217 26.03 -9.18 7.99
C ALA A 217 26.98 -8.07 7.50
N SER A 218 27.93 -8.40 6.62
CA SER A 218 28.85 -7.42 6.00
C SER A 218 28.16 -6.44 5.05
N LEU A 219 26.90 -6.71 4.67
CA LEU A 219 26.08 -5.76 3.91
C LEU A 219 25.63 -4.57 4.75
N LEU A 220 25.73 -4.65 6.07
CA LEU A 220 25.35 -3.58 6.98
C LEU A 220 26.60 -2.82 7.44
N ASP A 221 26.55 -1.48 7.40
CA ASP A 221 27.63 -0.64 7.93
C ASP A 221 27.56 -0.45 9.47
N TRP A 222 26.66 -1.19 10.13
CA TRP A 222 26.50 -1.20 11.59
C TRP A 222 26.48 -2.63 12.13
N THR A 223 26.89 -2.78 13.38
CA THR A 223 26.98 -4.07 14.08
C THR A 223 26.34 -4.06 15.46
N ASP A 224 25.81 -2.92 15.89
CA ASP A 224 25.09 -2.76 17.15
C ASP A 224 23.57 -3.00 16.98
N ASP A 225 22.85 -3.16 18.08
CA ASP A 225 21.40 -3.40 18.09
C ASP A 225 20.58 -2.09 18.06
N SER A 226 21.17 -0.96 17.66
CA SER A 226 20.47 0.35 17.73
C SER A 226 19.28 0.48 16.79
N LEU A 227 19.18 -0.37 15.76
CA LEU A 227 18.03 -0.50 14.86
C LEU A 227 17.25 -1.81 15.09
N GLY A 228 17.38 -2.37 16.29
CA GLY A 228 16.98 -3.74 16.60
C GLY A 228 18.08 -4.75 16.25
N PRO A 229 17.98 -5.98 16.78
CA PRO A 229 19.00 -6.99 16.55
C PRO A 229 19.05 -7.42 15.08
N ILE A 230 20.28 -7.70 14.66
CA ILE A 230 20.60 -8.29 13.37
C ILE A 230 20.48 -9.81 13.55
N THR A 231 19.39 -10.41 13.07
CA THR A 231 19.17 -11.86 13.22
C THR A 231 19.09 -12.56 11.87
N GLY A 232 19.59 -13.80 11.82
CA GLY A 232 19.27 -14.72 10.73
C GLY A 232 17.86 -15.27 10.90
N VAL A 233 16.84 -14.58 10.39
CA VAL A 233 15.44 -15.00 10.08
C VAL A 233 14.62 -15.78 11.14
N GLN A 234 15.15 -16.18 12.29
CA GLN A 234 14.41 -17.02 13.26
C GLN A 234 14.11 -16.29 14.57
N GLY A 235 12.82 -16.17 14.87
CA GLY A 235 12.35 -16.22 16.26
C GLY A 235 11.71 -14.97 16.87
N ARG A 236 10.93 -14.18 16.13
CA ARG A 236 10.01 -13.20 16.76
C ARG A 236 8.63 -13.25 16.11
N ALA A 237 7.65 -13.71 16.89
CA ALA A 237 6.31 -14.06 16.41
C ALA A 237 5.31 -12.88 16.30
N PHE A 238 5.78 -11.61 16.26
CA PHE A 238 4.88 -10.45 16.30
C PHE A 238 5.41 -9.23 15.54
N CYS A 239 5.90 -9.44 14.30
CA CYS A 239 6.23 -8.33 13.42
C CYS A 239 5.62 -8.52 12.03
N LEU A 240 5.10 -7.43 11.47
CA LEU A 240 4.87 -7.32 10.03
C LEU A 240 6.22 -7.29 9.32
N THR A 241 6.28 -7.79 8.09
CA THR A 241 7.51 -7.82 7.32
C THR A 241 7.53 -6.67 6.32
N LEU A 242 8.59 -5.87 6.33
CA LEU A 242 8.99 -5.06 5.17
C LEU A 242 10.07 -5.87 4.45
N TRP A 243 9.80 -6.33 3.24
CA TRP A 243 10.73 -7.12 2.45
C TRP A 243 11.11 -6.37 1.17
N PRO A 244 12.09 -5.45 1.22
CA PRO A 244 12.64 -4.84 0.03
C PRO A 244 13.43 -5.88 -0.75
N LYS A 245 13.02 -6.12 -2.00
CA LYS A 245 13.61 -7.13 -2.87
C LYS A 245 14.25 -6.49 -4.10
N GLN A 246 15.53 -6.75 -4.27
CA GLN A 246 16.30 -6.28 -5.41
C GLN A 246 15.75 -6.86 -6.72
N GLY A 247 15.48 -6.00 -7.68
CA GLY A 247 15.00 -6.37 -9.02
C GLY A 247 13.56 -6.88 -9.09
N LEU A 248 12.77 -6.78 -8.02
CA LEU A 248 11.34 -7.07 -8.07
C LEU A 248 10.62 -5.97 -8.86
N GLU A 249 9.74 -6.32 -9.79
CA GLU A 249 8.85 -5.33 -10.42
C GLU A 249 7.55 -5.22 -9.60
N GLY A 250 7.22 -4.02 -9.13
CA GLY A 250 6.03 -3.78 -8.30
C GLY A 250 6.19 -4.22 -6.84
N GLY A 251 5.17 -4.89 -6.30
CA GLY A 251 5.14 -5.39 -4.93
C GLY A 251 4.06 -6.46 -4.74
N PHE A 252 4.06 -7.06 -3.55
CA PHE A 252 3.03 -7.99 -3.09
C PHE A 252 2.74 -7.76 -1.60
N GLY A 253 1.50 -7.40 -1.30
CA GLY A 253 1.01 -7.17 0.05
C GLY A 253 0.16 -8.32 0.59
N TYR A 254 0.31 -8.60 1.87
CA TYR A 254 -0.34 -9.71 2.57
C TYR A 254 -0.66 -9.34 4.03
N ASP A 255 -1.34 -10.24 4.73
CA ASP A 255 -1.64 -10.11 6.16
C ASP A 255 -0.37 -10.10 7.05
N TRP A 256 0.73 -10.68 6.59
CA TRP A 256 2.02 -10.69 7.30
C TRP A 256 2.95 -9.52 6.93
N GLY A 257 2.58 -8.65 5.99
CA GLY A 257 3.39 -7.52 5.54
C GLY A 257 3.51 -7.45 4.01
N GLN A 258 4.61 -6.88 3.53
CA GLN A 258 4.78 -6.53 2.12
C GLN A 258 6.16 -6.87 1.59
N GLU A 259 6.19 -7.39 0.36
CA GLU A 259 7.36 -7.50 -0.51
C GLU A 259 7.32 -6.35 -1.52
N VAL A 260 8.39 -5.58 -1.66
CA VAL A 260 8.38 -4.36 -2.47
C VAL A 260 9.65 -4.23 -3.31
N ASN A 261 9.53 -3.62 -4.49
CA ASN A 261 10.65 -3.20 -5.32
C ASN A 261 11.61 -2.34 -4.48
N LEU A 262 12.82 -2.86 -4.27
CA LEU A 262 13.84 -2.20 -3.46
C LEU A 262 14.26 -0.85 -4.05
N GLU A 263 14.53 -0.82 -5.36
CA GLU A 263 15.07 0.34 -6.06
C GLU A 263 14.09 1.52 -6.02
N ASN A 264 12.80 1.24 -6.23
CA ASN A 264 11.72 2.20 -6.11
C ASN A 264 11.58 2.68 -4.66
N MET A 265 11.57 1.77 -3.69
CA MET A 265 11.45 2.13 -2.27
C MET A 265 12.59 3.06 -1.83
N LEU A 266 13.84 2.76 -2.21
CA LEU A 266 14.98 3.60 -1.84
C LEU A 266 14.96 4.96 -2.56
N SER A 267 14.61 5.00 -3.84
CA SER A 267 14.56 6.25 -4.61
C SER A 267 13.42 7.19 -4.20
N THR A 268 12.37 6.66 -3.56
CA THR A 268 11.22 7.42 -3.06
C THR A 268 11.16 7.50 -1.54
N LEU A 269 12.21 7.07 -0.83
CA LEU A 269 12.23 6.87 0.63
C LEU A 269 11.90 8.11 1.45
N ASP A 270 12.18 9.30 0.91
CA ASP A 270 11.94 10.59 1.55
C ASP A 270 10.63 11.27 1.09
N GLN A 271 9.85 10.63 0.19
CA GLN A 271 8.53 11.13 -0.23
C GLN A 271 7.48 10.87 0.85
N ASP A 272 6.39 11.65 0.80
CA ASP A 272 5.27 11.50 1.74
C ASP A 272 4.61 10.13 1.61
N GLU A 273 4.25 9.74 0.39
CA GLU A 273 3.67 8.43 0.07
C GLU A 273 4.52 7.71 -0.99
N LEU A 274 4.93 6.49 -0.67
CA LEU A 274 5.60 5.58 -1.58
C LEU A 274 4.54 4.69 -2.21
N VAL A 275 4.18 4.97 -3.47
CA VAL A 275 3.04 4.35 -4.17
C VAL A 275 2.97 2.83 -3.98
N ILE A 276 4.08 2.12 -4.24
CA ILE A 276 4.12 0.66 -4.10
C ILE A 276 3.92 0.26 -2.64
N VAL A 277 4.64 0.86 -1.70
CA VAL A 277 4.53 0.50 -0.27
C VAL A 277 3.13 0.78 0.27
N ALA A 278 2.54 1.93 -0.07
CA ALA A 278 1.20 2.29 0.34
C ALA A 278 0.13 1.37 -0.28
N HIS A 279 0.30 0.99 -1.56
CA HIS A 279 -0.54 -0.01 -2.23
C HIS A 279 -0.49 -1.37 -1.50
N GLU A 280 0.72 -1.89 -1.23
CA GLU A 280 0.86 -3.20 -0.56
C GLU A 280 0.33 -3.19 0.88
N ILE A 281 0.41 -2.06 1.58
CA ILE A 281 -0.25 -1.89 2.89
C ILE A 281 -1.78 -1.99 2.77
N GLY A 282 -2.37 -1.53 1.65
CA GLY A 282 -3.78 -1.69 1.37
C GLY A 282 -4.23 -3.16 1.37
N HIS A 283 -3.43 -4.05 0.79
CA HIS A 283 -3.68 -5.50 0.88
C HIS A 283 -3.56 -6.03 2.32
N GLY A 284 -2.66 -5.49 3.13
CA GLY A 284 -2.58 -5.82 4.55
C GLY A 284 -3.81 -5.37 5.36
N PHE A 285 -4.60 -4.44 4.84
CA PHE A 285 -5.94 -4.12 5.34
C PHE A 285 -7.05 -4.97 4.72
N GLY A 286 -6.73 -5.91 3.82
CA GLY A 286 -7.70 -6.78 3.15
C GLY A 286 -8.35 -6.15 1.91
N LEU A 287 -7.75 -5.11 1.33
CA LEU A 287 -8.25 -4.50 0.10
C LEU A 287 -7.69 -5.25 -1.14
N PRO A 288 -8.51 -5.55 -2.15
CA PRO A 288 -8.07 -6.23 -3.37
C PRO A 288 -7.62 -5.23 -4.45
N ASP A 289 -7.00 -5.75 -5.51
CA ASP A 289 -6.68 -4.98 -6.72
C ASP A 289 -7.92 -4.59 -7.54
N PHE A 290 -7.78 -3.52 -8.33
CA PHE A 290 -8.80 -2.99 -9.25
C PHE A 290 -8.29 -2.79 -10.68
N TYR A 291 -7.36 -3.63 -11.12
CA TYR A 291 -6.62 -3.41 -12.38
C TYR A 291 -7.48 -3.65 -13.62
N GLU A 292 -8.45 -4.56 -13.52
CA GLU A 292 -9.34 -4.92 -14.63
C GLU A 292 -10.73 -4.28 -14.49
N THR A 293 -11.45 -4.15 -15.60
CA THR A 293 -12.80 -3.57 -15.61
C THR A 293 -13.79 -4.39 -14.79
N GLU A 294 -13.62 -5.71 -14.73
CA GLU A 294 -14.50 -6.62 -13.98
C GLU A 294 -14.26 -6.55 -12.47
N ASP A 295 -13.14 -5.95 -12.06
CA ASP A 295 -12.81 -5.74 -10.66
C ASP A 295 -13.48 -4.49 -10.08
N GLN A 296 -14.03 -3.63 -10.95
CA GLN A 296 -14.59 -2.33 -10.61
C GLN A 296 -16.13 -2.35 -10.59
N PRO A 297 -16.79 -1.56 -9.73
CA PRO A 297 -18.25 -1.51 -9.67
C PRO A 297 -18.91 -1.05 -10.96
N ASN A 298 -18.27 -0.10 -11.66
CA ASN A 298 -18.77 0.51 -12.88
C ASN A 298 -17.62 1.20 -13.65
N ALA A 299 -17.88 1.63 -14.88
CA ALA A 299 -16.88 2.26 -15.77
C ALA A 299 -16.45 3.68 -15.33
N GLN A 300 -17.14 4.28 -14.36
CA GLN A 300 -16.83 5.58 -13.77
C GLN A 300 -16.10 5.44 -12.43
N TRP A 301 -15.65 4.23 -12.06
CA TRP A 301 -14.91 4.00 -10.82
C TRP A 301 -13.69 4.93 -10.75
N PRO A 302 -13.60 5.81 -9.74
CA PRO A 302 -12.51 6.76 -9.64
C PRO A 302 -11.16 6.08 -9.42
N LYS A 303 -10.11 6.76 -9.86
CA LYS A 303 -8.72 6.38 -9.62
C LYS A 303 -8.48 6.21 -8.13
N CYS A 304 -7.73 5.17 -7.78
CA CYS A 304 -7.42 4.82 -6.40
C CYS A 304 -6.05 4.15 -6.33
N ILE A 305 -5.44 4.13 -5.15
CA ILE A 305 -4.10 3.53 -5.02
C ILE A 305 -4.16 2.03 -5.29
N MET A 306 -5.27 1.35 -4.96
CA MET A 306 -5.50 -0.07 -5.27
C MET A 306 -5.70 -0.37 -6.78
N MET A 307 -5.61 0.64 -7.64
CA MET A 307 -5.57 0.49 -9.10
C MET A 307 -4.18 0.94 -9.59
N ALA A 308 -3.34 -0.02 -9.97
CA ALA A 308 -1.92 0.19 -10.25
C ALA A 308 -1.66 1.36 -11.20
N GLY A 309 -0.81 2.30 -10.75
CA GLY A 309 -0.41 3.48 -11.52
C GLY A 309 -1.52 4.51 -11.75
N SER A 310 -2.73 4.31 -11.22
CA SER A 310 -3.85 5.23 -11.42
C SER A 310 -3.78 6.44 -10.48
N SER A 311 -3.25 6.24 -9.26
CA SER A 311 -3.04 7.25 -8.22
C SER A 311 -1.62 7.14 -7.63
N MET A 312 -1.11 8.28 -7.15
CA MET A 312 0.18 8.36 -6.45
C MET A 312 0.03 8.43 -4.92
N ALA A 313 -1.20 8.39 -4.42
CA ALA A 313 -1.55 8.53 -3.01
C ALA A 313 -2.87 7.80 -2.70
N VAL A 314 -3.10 7.51 -1.41
CA VAL A 314 -4.37 6.99 -0.91
C VAL A 314 -5.49 8.01 -1.19
N THR A 315 -6.60 7.55 -1.77
CA THR A 315 -7.72 8.40 -2.23
C THR A 315 -9.00 8.16 -1.42
N ASP A 316 -10.04 8.94 -1.71
CA ASP A 316 -11.39 8.74 -1.17
C ASP A 316 -11.92 7.32 -1.33
N SER A 317 -11.73 6.73 -2.51
CA SER A 317 -12.20 5.36 -2.80
C SER A 317 -11.52 4.34 -1.90
N ASP A 318 -10.20 4.46 -1.72
CA ASP A 318 -9.40 3.60 -0.85
C ASP A 318 -9.84 3.71 0.60
N GLY A 319 -10.02 4.94 1.07
CA GLY A 319 -10.46 5.25 2.42
C GLY A 319 -11.86 4.74 2.75
N TRP A 320 -12.81 4.88 1.82
CA TRP A 320 -14.16 4.34 1.99
C TRP A 320 -14.20 2.81 1.97
N MET A 321 -13.38 2.15 1.16
CA MET A 321 -13.22 0.70 1.23
C MET A 321 -12.62 0.26 2.57
N LEU A 322 -11.60 0.97 3.07
CA LEU A 322 -11.00 0.70 4.39
C LEU A 322 -12.01 0.86 5.53
N ARG A 323 -12.84 1.90 5.51
CA ARG A 323 -13.93 2.10 6.49
C ARG A 323 -14.93 0.95 6.46
N ARG A 324 -15.31 0.49 5.27
CA ARG A 324 -16.22 -0.64 5.11
C ARG A 324 -15.65 -1.93 5.69
N VAL A 325 -14.35 -2.14 5.54
CA VAL A 325 -13.63 -3.24 6.22
C VAL A 325 -13.69 -3.07 7.74
N LEU A 326 -13.40 -1.88 8.28
CA LEU A 326 -13.48 -1.61 9.72
C LEU A 326 -14.87 -1.91 10.27
N GLU A 327 -15.94 -1.43 9.65
CA GLU A 327 -17.33 -1.65 10.09
C GLU A 327 -17.66 -3.13 10.31
N HIS A 328 -17.15 -3.99 9.43
CA HIS A 328 -17.40 -5.43 9.46
C HIS A 328 -16.44 -6.20 10.39
N LEU A 329 -15.22 -5.69 10.56
CA LEU A 329 -14.26 -6.27 11.48
C LEU A 329 -14.49 -5.83 12.93
N LYS A 330 -15.02 -4.62 13.16
CA LYS A 330 -15.18 -4.02 14.49
C LYS A 330 -15.84 -4.92 15.52
N PRO A 331 -16.88 -5.73 15.22
CA PRO A 331 -17.48 -6.63 16.20
C PRO A 331 -16.51 -7.64 16.84
N ARG A 332 -15.33 -7.88 16.25
CA ARG A 332 -14.30 -8.76 16.81
C ARG A 332 -13.33 -8.06 17.76
N TYR A 333 -13.35 -6.73 17.80
CA TYR A 333 -12.42 -5.91 18.59
C TYR A 333 -13.03 -5.50 19.92
N ASN A 334 -12.19 -5.44 20.94
CA ASN A 334 -12.52 -4.86 22.22
C ASN A 334 -11.56 -3.69 22.46
N PHE A 335 -12.06 -2.47 22.25
CA PHE A 335 -11.30 -1.23 22.43
C PHE A 335 -11.17 -0.85 23.91
#